data_AF-A0A960LC85-F1
#
_entry.id   AF-A0A960LC85-F1
#
_cell.length_a   1.000
_cell.length_b   1.000
_cell.length_c   1.000
_cell.angle_alpha   90.00
_cell.angle_beta   90.00
_cell.angle_gamma   90.00
#
_symmetry.space_group_name_H-M   'P 1'
#
loop_
_entity.id
_entity.type
_entity.pdbx_description
1 polymer ?
#
loop_
_entity_poly.entity_id
_entity_poly.type
_entity_poly.pdbx_seq_one_letter_code
_entity_poly.pdbx_strand_id
1 'polypeptide(L)' 'MKLLPRWGYNSGMANTTTEKRVHAASMRVRLLPEHDELIREAADHAGVSLSDWLRLVLLRAAREELGRE' A
#
# COMPACT_ATOMS: atom_id res chain seq x y z
N MET A 1 35.98 -37.73 12.22
CA MET A 1 34.85 -38.46 12.83
C MET A 1 33.70 -37.46 13.01
N LYS A 2 32.60 -37.70 12.29
CA LYS A 2 31.20 -37.22 12.49
C LYS A 2 30.89 -35.72 12.60
N LEU A 3 30.12 -35.27 11.61
CA LEU A 3 29.20 -34.13 11.59
C LEU A 3 28.15 -34.24 12.71
N LEU A 4 27.75 -33.11 13.31
CA LEU A 4 26.38 -32.54 13.27
C LEU A 4 26.27 -31.28 14.18
N PRO A 5 25.46 -30.25 13.81
CA PRO A 5 25.30 -29.03 14.58
C PRO A 5 24.17 -29.19 15.61
N ARG A 6 24.40 -28.77 16.86
CA ARG A 6 23.36 -28.72 17.89
C ARG A 6 22.89 -27.27 18.05
N TRP A 7 21.65 -27.06 17.63
CA TRP A 7 20.87 -25.84 17.77
C TRP A 7 20.95 -25.29 19.19
N GLY A 8 21.60 -24.14 19.34
CA GLY A 8 21.60 -23.34 20.56
C GLY A 8 20.33 -22.49 20.59
N TYR A 9 19.49 -22.75 21.60
CA TYR A 9 18.35 -21.94 22.00
C TYR A 9 18.75 -20.47 22.11
N ASN A 10 18.22 -19.62 21.23
CA ASN A 10 18.16 -18.18 21.50
C ASN A 10 16.79 -17.86 22.09
N SER A 11 16.79 -17.59 23.39
CA SER A 11 15.73 -16.87 24.09
C SER A 11 15.57 -15.49 23.46
N GLY A 12 14.43 -15.26 22.82
CA GLY A 12 13.99 -13.93 22.43
C GLY A 12 12.52 -13.82 22.77
N MET A 13 12.22 -13.02 23.79
CA MET A 13 10.87 -12.63 24.17
C MET A 13 10.08 -12.21 22.92
N ALA A 14 9.01 -12.93 22.58
CA ALA A 14 8.06 -12.47 21.58
C ALA A 14 7.21 -11.38 22.23
N ASN A 15 7.65 -10.14 22.04
CA ASN A 15 6.98 -8.93 22.47
C ASN A 15 5.52 -8.94 22.00
N THR A 16 4.61 -8.87 22.96
CA THR A 16 3.24 -8.43 22.75
C THR A 16 3.26 -6.95 22.36
N THR A 17 3.40 -6.66 21.07
CA THR A 17 3.11 -5.32 20.55
C THR A 17 2.34 -5.46 19.25
N THR A 18 1.06 -5.17 19.37
CA THR A 18 0.13 -4.55 18.42
C THR A 18 0.81 -3.85 17.23
N GLU A 19 1.44 -4.58 16.33
CA GLU A 19 1.51 -4.13 14.94
C GLU A 19 0.12 -4.42 14.35
N LYS A 20 -0.76 -3.43 14.46
CA LYS A 20 -1.62 -3.08 13.33
C LYS A 20 -0.68 -2.96 12.14
N ARG A 21 -0.35 -4.08 11.50
CA ARG A 21 0.16 -4.06 10.14
C ARG A 21 -0.97 -3.40 9.40
N VAL A 22 -0.77 -2.13 9.10
CA VAL A 22 -1.55 -1.40 8.12
C VAL A 22 -1.56 -2.34 6.93
N HIS A 23 -2.66 -3.07 6.75
CA HIS A 23 -2.84 -3.90 5.58
C HIS A 23 -2.90 -2.89 4.45
N ALA A 24 -1.76 -2.59 3.84
CA ALA A 24 -1.70 -1.88 2.58
C ALA A 24 -2.31 -2.84 1.57
N ALA A 25 -3.64 -2.82 1.47
CA ALA A 25 -4.37 -3.56 0.47
C ALA A 25 -3.83 -3.09 -0.88
N SER A 26 -3.13 -3.97 -1.59
CA SER A 26 -2.63 -3.65 -2.93
C SER A 26 -3.78 -3.77 -3.90
N MET A 27 -4.08 -2.70 -4.63
CA MET A 27 -5.04 -2.72 -5.72
C MET A 27 -4.32 -2.73 -7.06
N ARG A 28 -4.77 -3.57 -7.98
CA ARG A 28 -4.34 -3.52 -9.39
C ARG A 28 -5.49 -2.96 -10.22
N VAL A 29 -5.21 -1.89 -10.96
CA VAL A 29 -6.16 -1.28 -11.90
C VAL A 29 -5.60 -1.47 -13.30
N ARG A 30 -6.44 -1.92 -14.23
CA ARG A 30 -6.10 -1.96 -15.66
C ARG A 30 -6.55 -0.66 -16.29
N LEU A 31 -5.62 0.04 -16.91
CA LEU A 31 -5.88 1.30 -17.60
C LEU A 31 -5.67 1.11 -19.10
N LEU A 32 -6.45 1.84 -19.88
CA LEU A 32 -6.13 2.06 -21.28
C LEU A 32 -4.93 3.02 -21.35
N PRO A 33 -4.12 2.98 -22.42
CA PRO A 33 -2.97 3.88 -22.57
C PRO A 33 -3.35 5.35 -22.42
N GLU A 34 -4.46 5.78 -23.01
CA GLU A 34 -4.96 7.15 -22.92
C GLU A 34 -5.32 7.58 -21.48
N HIS A 35 -5.74 6.63 -20.63
CA HIS A 35 -6.03 6.93 -19.22
C HIS A 35 -4.74 7.03 -18.40
N ASP A 36 -3.75 6.18 -18.67
CA ASP A 36 -2.46 6.23 -17.95
C ASP A 36 -1.76 7.57 -18.19
N GLU A 37 -1.75 8.05 -19.44
CA GLU A 37 -1.17 9.36 -19.80
C GLU A 37 -1.87 10.50 -19.05
N LEU A 38 -3.19 10.57 -19.14
CA LEU A 38 -3.98 11.62 -18.48
C LEU A 38 -3.81 11.63 -16.95
N ILE A 39 -3.79 10.45 -16.33
CA ILE A 39 -3.63 10.32 -14.87
C ILE A 39 -2.23 10.76 -14.44
N ARG A 40 -1.19 10.42 -15.23
CA ARG A 40 0.18 10.86 -14.95
C ARG A 40 0.33 12.38 -15.07
N GLU A 41 -0.20 12.98 -16.13
CA GLU A 41 -0.19 14.43 -16.29
C GLU A 41 -0.89 15.13 -15.11
N ALA A 42 -2.01 14.58 -14.65
CA ALA A 42 -2.74 15.12 -13.51
C ALA A 42 -1.97 14.99 -12.18
N ALA A 43 -1.22 13.89 -11.99
CA ALA A 43 -0.34 13.70 -10.84
C ALA A 43 0.84 14.68 -10.86
N ASP A 44 1.48 14.83 -12.03
CA ASP A 44 2.57 15.78 -12.26
C ASP A 44 2.11 17.22 -12.02
N HIS A 45 0.95 17.60 -12.54
CA HIS A 45 0.37 18.92 -12.34
C HIS A 45 0.07 19.21 -10.86
N ALA A 46 -0.37 18.19 -10.10
CA ALA A 46 -0.61 18.30 -8.67
C ALA A 46 0.67 18.22 -7.83
N GLY A 47 1.83 17.94 -8.43
CA GLY A 47 3.12 17.84 -7.75
C GLY A 47 3.22 16.66 -6.77
N VAL A 48 2.47 15.59 -7.00
CA VAL A 48 2.40 14.41 -6.12
C VAL A 48 2.71 13.12 -6.88
N SER A 49 3.00 12.04 -6.15
CA SER A 49 3.19 10.73 -6.77
C SER A 49 1.90 10.23 -7.42
N LEU A 50 2.02 9.45 -8.50
CA LEU A 50 0.87 8.80 -9.16
C LEU A 50 -0.01 8.01 -8.18
N SER A 51 0.62 7.27 -7.26
CA SER A 51 -0.09 6.49 -6.25
C SER A 51 -0.83 7.36 -5.24
N ASP A 52 -0.23 8.47 -4.80
CA ASP A 52 -0.91 9.42 -3.91
C ASP A 52 -2.04 10.13 -4.62
N TRP A 53 -1.83 10.53 -5.87
CA TRP A 53 -2.87 11.15 -6.68
C TRP A 53 -4.10 10.23 -6.80
N LEU A 54 -3.89 8.98 -7.19
CA LEU A 54 -4.96 7.97 -7.27
C LEU A 54 -5.66 7.77 -5.92
N ARG A 55 -4.90 7.69 -4.82
CA ARG A 55 -5.46 7.56 -3.48
C ARG A 55 -6.35 8.75 -3.11
N LEU A 56 -5.91 9.98 -3.39
CA LEU A 56 -6.67 11.19 -3.11
C LEU A 56 -7.96 11.25 -3.92
N VAL A 57 -7.90 10.89 -5.21
CA VAL A 57 -9.07 10.85 -6.09
C VAL A 57 -10.09 9.83 -5.60
N LEU A 58 -9.68 8.62 -5.23
CA LEU A 58 -10.57 7.60 -4.70
C LEU A 58 -11.25 8.02 -3.38
N LEU A 59 -10.49 8.64 -2.48
CA LEU A 59 -11.03 9.15 -1.22
C LEU A 59 -12.03 10.30 -1.45
N ARG A 60 -11.74 11.18 -2.41
CA ARG A 60 -12.65 12.27 -2.79
C ARG A 60 -13.95 11.71 -3.36
N ALA A 61 -13.88 10.79 -4.32
CA ALA A 61 -15.06 10.18 -4.92
C ALA A 61 -15.93 9.44 -3.89
N ALA A 62 -15.30 8.68 -2.97
CA ALA A 62 -16.03 8.01 -1.90
C ALA A 62 -16.75 8.99 -0.96
N ARG A 63 -16.13 10.12 -0.62
CA ARG A 63 -16.77 11.16 0.20
C ARG A 63 -17.93 11.84 -0.52
N GLU A 64 -17.75 12.14 -1.81
CA GLU A 64 -18.80 12.73 -2.63
C GLU A 64 -20.00 11.78 -2.75
N GLU A 65 -19.78 10.48 -2.88
CA GLU A 65 -20.85 9.48 -2.93
C GLU A 65 -21.59 9.37 -1.58
N LEU A 66 -20.85 9.27 -0.47
CA LEU A 66 -21.46 9.18 0.87
C LEU A 66 -22.18 10.47 1.31
N GLY A 67 -21.82 11.62 0.74
CA GLY A 67 -22.49 12.90 1.00
C GLY A 67 -23.69 13.19 0.10
N ARG A 68 -23.99 12.29 -0.85
CA ARG A 68 -25.12 12.40 -1.79
C ARG A 68 -26.37 11.63 -1.36
N GLU A 69 -26.33 10.93 -0.22
CA GLU A 69 -27.48 10.25 0.41
C GLU A 69 -28.30 11.18 1.32
#